data_AF-A0A8S8YL36-F1
#
_entry.id   AF-A0A8S8YL36-F1
#
_cell.length_a   1.000
_cell.length_b   1.000
_cell.length_c   1.000
_cell.angle_alpha   90.00
_cell.angle_beta   90.00
_cell.angle_gamma   90.00
#
_symmetry.space_group_name_H-M   'P 1'
#
loop_
_entity.id
_entity.type
_entity.pdbx_description
1 polymer ?
#
loop_
_entity_poly.entity_id
_entity_poly.type
_entity_poly.pdbx_seq_one_letter_code
_entity_poly.pdbx_strand_id
1 'polypeptide(L)' 'MERDGNQTSPLEDADGEGVADEFDICEGHDDSIDLDNDLIPDGCDSLIDSDDDGVEDLLDACEGHNDTIDIDGREISIGV' A
#
# COMPACT_ATOMS: atom_id res chain seq x y z
N MET A 1 8.63 27.72 10.36
CA MET A 1 9.13 26.99 9.19
C MET A 1 7.90 26.85 8.31
N GLU A 2 7.64 27.62 7.25
CA GLU A 2 8.26 28.78 6.60
C GLU A 2 7.13 29.75 6.15
N ARG A 3 7.42 31.05 6.01
CA ARG A 3 6.47 32.09 5.56
C ARG A 3 7.11 32.96 4.48
N ASP A 4 7.28 32.48 3.24
CA ASP A 4 7.69 33.34 2.12
C ASP A 4 7.27 32.74 0.76
N GLY A 5 6.27 33.35 0.12
CA GLY A 5 6.16 33.53 -1.34
C GLY A 5 5.99 32.31 -2.28
N ASN A 6 4.89 32.33 -3.04
CA ASN A 6 4.70 31.65 -4.33
C ASN A 6 4.23 30.18 -4.32
N GLN A 7 2.97 29.95 -3.93
CA GLN A 7 2.21 28.78 -4.36
C GLN A 7 1.24 29.22 -5.46
N THR A 8 1.75 29.38 -6.69
CA THR A 8 0.88 29.36 -7.88
C THR A 8 0.95 27.98 -8.51
N SER A 9 0.16 27.08 -7.96
CA SER A 9 -0.39 25.94 -8.67
C SER A 9 -1.88 25.91 -8.30
N PRO A 10 -2.84 25.96 -9.25
CA PRO A 10 -4.27 25.74 -8.96
C PRO A 10 -4.61 24.31 -8.50
N LEU A 11 -3.63 23.63 -7.95
CA LEU A 11 -3.68 22.27 -7.49
C LEU A 11 -4.29 22.34 -6.09
N GLU A 12 -5.59 22.03 -5.99
CA GLU A 12 -6.22 21.76 -4.70
C GLU A 12 -5.42 20.58 -4.07
N ASP A 13 -5.09 20.71 -2.79
CA ASP A 13 -4.40 19.72 -1.96
C ASP A 13 -5.25 19.70 -0.69
N ALA A 14 -6.30 18.88 -0.72
CA ALA A 14 -7.44 18.92 0.19
C ALA A 14 -7.09 18.40 1.59
N ASP A 15 -6.16 17.46 1.67
CA ASP A 15 -5.64 16.85 2.91
C ASP A 15 -4.34 17.48 3.41
N GLY A 16 -3.60 18.20 2.55
CA GLY A 16 -2.43 18.97 2.93
C GLY A 16 -1.16 18.13 3.09
N GLU A 17 -1.06 16.98 2.43
CA GLU A 17 0.14 16.14 2.47
C GLU A 17 1.21 16.52 1.43
N GLY A 18 0.92 17.53 0.62
CA GLY A 18 1.88 18.10 -0.33
C GLY A 18 1.86 17.44 -1.71
N VAL A 19 0.88 16.59 -1.96
CA VAL A 19 0.45 16.09 -3.27
C VAL A 19 -0.83 16.82 -3.67
N ALA A 20 -1.02 17.09 -4.95
CA ALA A 20 -2.26 17.73 -5.41
C ALA A 20 -3.37 16.70 -5.58
N ASP A 21 -4.63 17.06 -5.34
CA ASP A 21 -5.82 16.22 -5.54
C ASP A 21 -5.88 15.57 -6.95
N GLU A 22 -5.34 16.22 -7.99
CA GLU A 22 -5.30 15.64 -9.36
C GLU A 22 -4.22 14.57 -9.57
N PHE A 23 -3.24 14.53 -8.66
CA PHE A 23 -2.14 13.57 -8.60
C PHE A 23 -2.25 12.65 -7.37
N ASP A 24 -3.21 12.92 -6.50
CA ASP A 24 -3.57 12.12 -5.34
C ASP A 24 -4.41 10.92 -5.80
N ILE A 25 -3.80 9.75 -5.78
CA ILE A 25 -4.42 8.48 -6.14
C ILE A 25 -5.32 8.02 -4.99
N CYS A 26 -4.98 8.39 -3.75
CA CYS A 26 -5.66 7.99 -2.55
C CYS A 26 -5.92 9.09 -1.53
N GLU A 27 -7.09 9.73 -1.64
CA GLU A 27 -7.51 10.86 -0.81
C GLU A 27 -7.23 10.66 0.69
N GLY A 28 -6.33 11.49 1.23
CA GLY A 28 -5.90 11.52 2.63
C GLY A 28 -4.91 10.43 3.05
N HIS A 29 -4.24 9.75 2.12
CA HIS A 29 -3.21 8.75 2.36
C HIS A 29 -1.96 9.00 1.50
N ASP A 30 -0.79 8.57 2.01
CA ASP A 30 0.48 8.73 1.30
C ASP A 30 0.57 7.76 0.11
N ASP A 31 0.38 8.28 -1.10
CA ASP A 31 0.50 7.57 -2.38
C ASP A 31 1.88 6.93 -2.63
N SER A 32 2.89 7.28 -1.84
CA SER A 32 4.24 6.70 -1.94
C SER A 32 4.32 5.31 -1.31
N ILE A 33 3.32 4.93 -0.51
CA ILE A 33 3.28 3.67 0.23
C ILE A 33 2.46 2.67 -0.58
N ASP A 34 3.17 1.70 -1.12
CA ASP A 34 2.68 0.59 -1.94
C ASP A 34 3.50 -0.64 -1.52
N LEU A 35 3.02 -1.36 -0.50
CA LEU A 35 3.78 -2.39 0.20
C LEU A 35 3.90 -3.67 -0.64
N ASP A 36 2.83 -4.03 -1.34
CA ASP A 36 2.74 -5.19 -2.22
C ASP A 36 3.18 -4.91 -3.66
N ASN A 37 3.39 -3.64 -4.01
CA ASN A 37 3.88 -3.17 -5.31
C ASN A 37 2.92 -3.46 -6.47
N ASP A 38 1.62 -3.47 -6.20
CA ASP A 38 0.58 -3.72 -7.21
C ASP A 38 0.18 -2.46 -8.01
N LEU A 39 0.82 -1.32 -7.69
CA LEU A 39 0.57 0.02 -8.23
C LEU A 39 -0.67 0.72 -7.65
N ILE A 40 -1.26 0.20 -6.60
CA ILE A 40 -2.32 0.81 -5.81
C ILE A 40 -1.75 1.16 -4.43
N PRO A 41 -1.77 2.43 -4.00
CA PRO A 41 -1.30 2.78 -2.67
C PRO A 41 -2.10 2.08 -1.56
N ASP A 42 -1.44 1.67 -0.48
CA ASP A 42 -2.03 0.95 0.68
C ASP A 42 -3.29 1.62 1.25
N GLY A 43 -3.38 2.96 1.15
CA GLY A 43 -4.54 3.70 1.63
C GLY A 43 -5.83 3.42 0.85
N CYS A 44 -5.69 3.00 -0.41
CA CYS A 44 -6.77 2.74 -1.34
C CYS A 44 -6.77 1.31 -1.86
N ASP A 45 -5.78 0.54 -1.46
CA ASP A 45 -5.77 -0.89 -1.64
C ASP A 45 -6.54 -1.59 -0.50
N SER A 46 -7.32 -2.59 -0.90
CA SER A 46 -8.15 -3.41 -0.02
C SER A 46 -7.54 -4.77 0.26
N LEU A 47 -6.45 -5.13 -0.43
CA LEU A 47 -5.81 -6.43 -0.38
C LEU A 47 -4.29 -6.24 -0.32
N ILE A 48 -3.81 -5.77 0.83
CA ILE A 48 -2.37 -5.60 1.05
C ILE A 48 -1.76 -7.00 1.17
N ASP A 49 -1.03 -7.44 0.15
CA ASP A 49 -0.44 -8.79 0.00
C ASP A 49 1.05 -8.66 -0.34
N SER A 50 1.88 -8.43 0.68
CA SER A 50 3.30 -8.06 0.56
C SER A 50 4.15 -9.05 -0.24
N ASP A 51 3.71 -10.31 -0.37
CA ASP A 51 4.44 -11.36 -1.07
C ASP A 51 3.71 -11.95 -2.30
N ASP A 52 2.59 -11.33 -2.70
CA ASP A 52 1.78 -11.62 -3.91
C ASP A 52 1.42 -13.11 -4.00
N ASP A 53 0.92 -13.64 -2.89
CA ASP A 53 0.59 -15.06 -2.72
C ASP A 53 -0.92 -15.36 -2.76
N GLY A 54 -1.73 -14.31 -2.72
CA GLY A 54 -3.18 -14.31 -2.72
C GLY A 54 -3.84 -14.23 -1.34
N VAL A 55 -3.08 -13.99 -0.27
CA VAL A 55 -3.54 -13.83 1.12
C VAL A 55 -3.16 -12.44 1.62
N GLU A 56 -4.13 -11.70 2.21
CA GLU A 56 -3.82 -10.40 2.83
C GLU A 56 -2.84 -10.57 4.00
N ASP A 57 -1.90 -9.63 4.18
CA ASP A 57 -0.89 -9.63 5.26
C ASP A 57 -1.48 -9.86 6.66
N LEU A 58 -2.74 -9.42 6.88
CA LEU A 58 -3.43 -9.59 8.17
C LEU A 58 -3.87 -11.04 8.42
N LEU A 59 -4.12 -11.79 7.36
CA LEU A 59 -4.50 -13.20 7.37
C LEU A 59 -3.34 -14.13 7.00
N ASP A 60 -2.24 -13.58 6.50
CA ASP A 60 -0.99 -14.28 6.22
C ASP A 60 -0.40 -14.80 7.54
N ALA A 61 -0.28 -16.12 7.62
CA ALA A 61 0.30 -16.77 8.78
C ALA A 61 1.83 -16.77 8.75
N CYS A 62 2.42 -16.56 7.57
CA CYS A 62 3.84 -16.65 7.25
C CYS A 62 4.32 -15.47 6.39
N GLU A 63 4.39 -14.27 6.98
CA GLU A 63 4.90 -13.04 6.35
C GLU A 63 6.11 -13.26 5.42
N GLY A 64 5.90 -13.08 4.10
CA GLY A 64 6.94 -13.21 3.07
C GLY A 64 7.06 -14.61 2.43
N HIS A 65 6.10 -15.50 2.68
CA HIS A 65 6.06 -16.85 2.10
C HIS A 65 4.67 -17.26 1.61
N ASN A 66 4.65 -17.78 0.38
CA ASN A 66 3.44 -18.32 -0.21
C ASN A 66 2.81 -19.48 0.60
N ASP A 67 1.67 -19.18 1.22
CA ASP A 67 0.80 -20.03 2.02
C ASP A 67 -0.02 -21.01 1.17
N THR A 68 -0.24 -20.68 -0.11
CA THR A 68 -1.05 -21.49 -1.04
C THR A 68 -0.30 -22.67 -1.68
N ILE A 69 1.04 -22.69 -1.62
CA ILE A 69 1.89 -23.79 -2.13
C ILE A 69 2.19 -24.79 -1.01
N ASP A 70 1.27 -25.74 -0.82
CA ASP A 70 1.49 -26.92 0.02
C ASP A 70 2.43 -27.91 -0.67
N ILE A 71 3.74 -27.78 -0.45
CA ILE A 71 4.75 -28.67 -1.05
C ILE A 71 4.77 -30.07 -0.40
N ASP A 72 4.24 -30.20 0.83
CA ASP A 72 4.40 -31.38 1.69
C ASP A 72 3.08 -32.06 2.10
N GLY A 73 1.93 -31.55 1.67
CA GLY A 73 0.61 -32.17 1.84
C GLY A 73 0.00 -32.03 3.24
N ARG A 74 0.34 -30.98 4.00
CA ARG A 74 -0.30 -30.72 5.32
C ARG A 74 -0.88 -29.32 5.30
N GLU A 75 -2.18 -29.23 5.58
CA GLU A 75 -3.06 -28.04 5.59
C GLU A 75 -2.66 -26.92 6.59
N ILE A 76 -1.37 -26.78 6.89
CA ILE A 76 -0.78 -25.70 7.67
C ILE A 76 0.60 -25.46 7.05
N SER A 77 0.66 -24.48 6.15
CA SER A 77 1.91 -23.96 5.60
C SER A 77 2.72 -23.42 6.78
N ILE A 78 3.81 -24.12 7.10
CA ILE A 78 4.84 -23.66 8.03
C ILE A 78 6.15 -23.64 7.24
N GLY A 79 6.39 -22.56 6.49
CA GLY A 79 7.68 -22.27 5.89
C GLY A 79 8.55 -21.51 6.87
N VAL A 80 9.73 -22.04 7.19
CA VAL A 80 10.69 -21.56 8.20
C VAL A 80 11.71 -20.60 7.59
#